data_AF-A0A7V9N643-F1
#
_entry.id   AF-A0A7V9N643-F1
#
_cell.length_a   1.000
_cell.length_b   1.000
_cell.length_c   1.000
_cell.angle_alpha   90.00
_cell.angle_beta   90.00
_cell.angle_gamma   90.00
#
_symmetry.space_group_name_H-M   'P 1'
#
loop_
_entity.id
_entity.type
_entity.pdbx_description
1 polymer ?
#
loop_
_entity_poly.entity_id
_entity_poly.type
_entity_poly.pdbx_seq_one_letter_code
_entity_poly.pdbx_strand_id
1 'polypeptide(L)'
;MPFPNRLAPRWPGATIAAAILALLSLVALALPALALFQDEPTTQPLRGVFTVTITRGDIPPNLAGGPALAGLWNITFSGDGTYSLSRQDVGEVVSGTFEAGEATLSFNEWSGIVGCEIAGDGGEPATYAWRQTDDTLTLTPIIDACTERLTLLTTRSLGGFEACATAPRPLSEGFGSDLVLATPVAEVTPVTGVAAQEGLSEGADAEEAIDSLLRQANGCWATGDPTRFLALHSLRVIDEISFVGPFEEFARQLRLFMATPLAFERIGPVNLIDPDHAWAYVEVRLGEDALPQRVDFAFEDGAWLFDTFFLFGPTVPTGPLAVEP
;
A
#
# COMPACT_ATOMS: atom_id res chain seq x y z
N MET A 1 -69.51 19.85 78.68
CA MET A 1 -68.09 19.44 78.78
C MET A 1 -67.49 19.46 77.38
N PRO A 2 -66.26 19.97 77.22
CA PRO A 2 -65.68 20.35 75.93
C PRO A 2 -64.94 19.17 75.27
N PHE A 3 -64.88 19.15 73.94
CA PHE A 3 -63.83 18.44 73.19
C PHE A 3 -63.12 19.45 72.27
N PRO A 4 -61.78 19.44 72.21
CA PRO A 4 -61.00 20.49 71.57
C PRO A 4 -60.86 20.27 70.06
N ASN A 5 -60.87 21.39 69.34
CA ASN A 5 -60.44 21.51 67.95
C ASN A 5 -58.98 21.05 67.78
N ARG A 6 -58.72 20.16 66.82
CA ARG A 6 -57.39 19.90 66.29
C ARG A 6 -57.16 20.76 65.03
N LEU A 7 -56.18 21.65 65.10
CA LEU A 7 -55.60 22.33 63.93
C LEU A 7 -54.61 21.38 63.24
N ALA A 8 -54.77 21.16 61.95
CA ALA A 8 -53.75 20.52 61.11
C ALA A 8 -52.81 21.60 60.51
N PRO A 9 -51.50 21.34 60.40
CA PRO A 9 -50.53 22.30 59.88
C PRO A 9 -50.51 22.29 58.35
N ARG A 10 -50.59 23.47 57.74
CA ARG A 10 -50.30 23.69 56.31
C ARG A 10 -48.77 23.73 56.13
N TRP A 11 -48.21 22.72 55.47
CA TRP A 11 -46.80 22.70 55.05
C TRP A 11 -46.59 23.54 53.78
N PRO A 12 -45.63 24.49 53.74
CA PRO A 12 -45.34 25.31 52.57
C PRO A 12 -44.26 24.66 51.69
N GLY A 13 -44.46 23.41 51.28
CA GLY A 13 -43.45 22.62 50.56
C GLY A 13 -43.64 22.53 49.04
N ALA A 14 -44.77 23.00 48.51
CA ALA A 14 -45.16 22.68 47.13
C ALA A 14 -44.61 23.64 46.06
N THR A 15 -44.19 24.85 46.42
CA THR A 15 -43.81 25.89 45.43
C THR A 15 -42.34 25.83 45.01
N ILE A 16 -41.44 25.32 45.84
CA ILE A 16 -40.00 25.25 45.52
C ILE A 16 -39.69 24.08 44.57
N ALA A 17 -40.40 22.96 44.72
CA ALA A 17 -40.19 21.77 43.87
C ALA A 17 -40.61 22.01 42.40
N ALA A 18 -41.65 22.83 42.15
CA ALA A 18 -42.12 23.11 40.79
C ALA A 18 -41.15 23.99 39.99
N ALA A 19 -40.45 24.93 40.64
CA ALA A 19 -39.51 25.82 39.96
C ALA A 19 -38.21 25.11 39.53
N ILE A 20 -37.72 24.16 40.34
CA ILE A 20 -36.53 23.37 40.01
C ILE A 20 -36.83 22.39 38.86
N LEU A 21 -38.02 21.79 38.87
CA LEU A 21 -38.45 20.90 37.79
C LEU A 21 -38.60 21.66 36.45
N ALA A 22 -39.12 22.89 36.47
CA ALA A 22 -39.25 23.72 35.28
C ALA A 22 -37.89 24.17 34.71
N LEU A 23 -36.90 24.46 35.57
CA LEU A 23 -35.54 24.83 35.14
C LEU A 23 -34.79 23.64 34.52
N LEU A 24 -34.95 22.44 35.08
CA LEU A 24 -34.37 21.20 34.52
C LEU A 24 -34.99 20.83 33.16
N SER A 25 -36.28 21.06 32.96
CA SER A 25 -36.96 20.84 31.67
C SER A 25 -36.44 21.78 30.57
N LEU A 26 -36.14 23.04 30.91
CA LEU A 26 -35.61 24.03 29.96
C LEU A 26 -34.17 23.72 29.52
N VAL A 27 -33.34 23.19 30.41
CA VAL A 27 -31.98 22.73 30.06
C VAL A 27 -32.02 21.46 29.20
N ALA A 28 -32.94 20.54 29.47
CA ALA A 28 -33.09 19.31 28.68
C ALA A 28 -33.55 19.56 27.22
N LEU A 29 -34.29 20.64 26.98
CA LEU A 29 -34.76 21.02 25.64
C LEU A 29 -33.74 21.84 24.83
N ALA A 30 -32.70 22.41 25.46
CA ALA A 30 -31.64 23.14 24.77
C ALA A 30 -30.47 22.26 24.32
N LEU A 31 -30.33 21.05 24.88
CA LEU A 31 -29.22 20.13 24.59
C LEU A 31 -29.23 19.46 23.19
N PRO A 32 -30.35 19.21 22.48
CA PRO A 32 -30.28 18.50 21.20
C PRO A 32 -29.78 19.39 20.05
N ALA A 33 -29.77 20.72 20.20
CA ALA A 33 -29.29 21.63 19.17
C ALA A 33 -27.76 21.66 19.07
N LEU A 34 -27.03 21.36 20.15
CA LEU A 34 -25.56 21.33 20.15
C LEU A 34 -24.98 20.01 19.63
N ALA A 35 -25.78 18.94 19.55
CA ALA A 35 -25.34 17.66 19.00
C ALA A 35 -25.36 17.61 17.45
N LEU A 36 -26.08 18.54 16.80
CA LEU A 36 -26.15 18.65 15.33
C LEU A 36 -25.01 19.48 14.72
N PHE A 37 -24.15 20.07 15.55
CA PHE A 37 -22.93 20.78 15.13
C PHE A 37 -21.66 20.04 15.57
N GLN A 38 -21.72 18.72 15.72
CA GLN A 38 -20.50 17.94 15.58
C GLN A 38 -20.20 17.92 14.09
N ASP A 39 -19.28 18.79 13.64
CA ASP A 39 -18.66 18.64 12.32
C ASP A 39 -18.25 17.16 12.22
N GLU A 40 -18.94 16.41 11.35
CA GLU A 40 -18.49 15.06 11.05
C GLU A 40 -17.05 15.19 10.57
N PRO A 41 -16.09 14.44 11.14
CA PRO A 41 -14.71 14.54 10.71
C PRO A 41 -14.69 14.32 9.21
N THR A 42 -14.35 15.39 8.47
CA THR A 42 -14.31 15.40 7.00
C THR A 42 -13.33 14.33 6.57
N THR A 43 -13.90 13.18 6.27
CA THR A 43 -13.19 11.96 5.94
C THR A 43 -12.67 12.15 4.53
N GLN A 44 -11.35 12.29 4.38
CA GLN A 44 -10.73 12.41 3.06
C GLN A 44 -11.08 11.20 2.19
N PRO A 45 -11.52 11.40 0.94
CA PRO A 45 -11.88 10.31 0.03
C PRO A 45 -10.65 9.50 -0.42
N LEU A 46 -9.50 10.15 -0.59
CA LEU A 46 -8.24 9.48 -0.92
C LEU A 46 -7.55 9.02 0.37
N ARG A 47 -7.31 7.70 0.48
CA ARG A 47 -6.63 7.07 1.61
C ARG A 47 -5.81 5.88 1.12
N GLY A 48 -4.72 5.58 1.81
CA GLY A 48 -3.90 4.40 1.54
C GLY A 48 -2.43 4.75 1.33
N VAL A 49 -1.65 3.72 1.00
CA VAL A 49 -0.23 3.85 0.71
C VAL A 49 -0.02 3.50 -0.76
N PHE A 50 0.63 4.40 -1.48
CA PHE A 50 0.94 4.22 -2.91
C PHE A 50 2.45 4.32 -3.12
N THR A 51 2.94 3.62 -4.12
CA THR A 51 4.35 3.47 -4.41
C THR A 51 4.67 3.89 -5.83
N VAL A 52 5.87 4.43 -6.01
CA VAL A 52 6.40 4.75 -7.32
C VAL A 52 7.90 4.56 -7.31
N THR A 53 8.44 4.03 -8.40
CA THR A 53 9.89 3.96 -8.58
C THR A 53 10.32 4.99 -9.61
N ILE A 54 11.21 5.89 -9.21
CA ILE A 54 11.77 6.93 -10.06
C ILE A 54 13.17 6.49 -10.53
N THR A 55 13.38 6.50 -11.84
CA THR A 55 14.68 6.24 -12.47
C THR A 55 15.42 7.52 -12.81
N ARG A 56 16.71 7.39 -13.14
CA ARG A 56 17.48 8.48 -13.76
C ARG A 56 16.86 8.99 -15.06
N GLY A 57 16.22 8.12 -15.84
CA GLY A 57 15.55 8.50 -17.08
C GLY A 57 14.29 9.34 -16.85
N ASP A 58 13.65 9.16 -15.69
CA ASP A 58 12.48 9.93 -15.26
C ASP A 58 12.88 11.33 -14.75
N ILE A 59 14.14 11.52 -14.35
CA ILE A 59 14.64 12.78 -13.75
C ILE A 59 15.05 13.76 -14.85
N PRO A 60 14.48 14.99 -14.88
CA PRO A 60 14.89 16.02 -15.83
C PRO A 60 16.40 16.31 -15.76
N PRO A 61 17.07 16.49 -16.91
CA PRO A 61 18.49 16.79 -16.93
C PRO A 61 18.77 18.12 -16.23
N ASN A 62 19.83 18.15 -15.40
CA ASN A 62 20.26 19.32 -14.62
C ASN A 62 19.33 19.74 -13.46
N LEU A 63 18.37 18.91 -13.06
CA LEU A 63 17.62 19.15 -11.83
C LEU A 63 18.56 19.13 -10.62
N ALA A 64 18.63 20.23 -9.88
CA ALA A 64 19.43 20.30 -8.66
C ALA A 64 18.90 19.29 -7.64
N GLY A 65 19.76 18.42 -7.10
CA GLY A 65 19.31 17.33 -6.24
C GLY A 65 18.60 16.18 -6.96
N GLY A 66 18.51 16.20 -8.29
CA GLY A 66 17.89 15.14 -9.11
C GLY A 66 18.32 13.71 -8.75
N PRO A 67 19.62 13.41 -8.54
CA PRO A 67 20.05 12.07 -8.11
C PRO A 67 19.41 11.56 -6.82
N ALA A 68 18.98 12.44 -5.91
CA ALA A 68 18.30 12.06 -4.69
C ALA A 68 16.83 11.62 -4.92
N LEU A 69 16.26 11.90 -6.10
CA LEU A 69 14.92 11.46 -6.48
C LEU A 69 14.89 10.01 -6.95
N ALA A 70 16.01 9.43 -7.37
CA ALA A 70 16.04 8.05 -7.83
C ALA A 70 15.80 7.08 -6.66
N GLY A 71 14.90 6.11 -6.85
CA GLY A 71 14.59 5.09 -5.84
C GLY A 71 13.10 4.73 -5.78
N LEU A 72 12.78 3.83 -4.86
CA LEU A 72 11.41 3.45 -4.51
C LEU A 72 10.86 4.40 -3.45
N TRP A 73 9.71 5.01 -3.75
CA TRP A 73 9.03 5.97 -2.92
C TRP A 73 7.68 5.44 -2.50
N ASN A 74 7.29 5.71 -1.25
CA ASN A 74 5.96 5.43 -0.71
C ASN A 74 5.33 6.73 -0.22
N ILE A 75 4.14 7.05 -0.71
CA ILE A 75 3.29 8.13 -0.20
C ILE A 75 2.11 7.54 0.57
N THR A 76 1.88 8.04 1.78
CA THR A 76 0.77 7.62 2.65
C THR A 76 -0.21 8.78 2.76
N PHE A 77 -1.47 8.56 2.38
CA PHE A 77 -2.58 9.49 2.57
C PHE A 77 -3.42 9.04 3.77
N SER A 78 -3.39 9.82 4.85
CA SER A 78 -4.15 9.57 6.07
C SER A 78 -5.55 10.14 5.98
N GLY A 79 -6.48 9.51 6.70
CA GLY A 79 -7.88 9.89 6.66
C GLY A 79 -8.22 11.25 7.27
N ASP A 80 -7.29 11.85 8.00
CA ASP A 80 -7.37 13.14 8.68
C ASP A 80 -6.86 14.32 7.82
N GLY A 81 -6.45 14.08 6.57
CA GLY A 81 -5.90 15.12 5.69
C GLY A 81 -4.40 15.31 5.83
N THR A 82 -3.69 14.46 6.57
CA THR A 82 -2.22 14.45 6.59
C THR A 82 -1.65 13.45 5.58
N TYR A 83 -0.47 13.74 5.04
CA TYR A 83 0.25 12.76 4.24
C TYR A 83 1.73 12.72 4.63
N SER A 84 2.38 11.61 4.33
CA SER A 84 3.83 11.48 4.40
C SER A 84 4.38 10.83 3.14
N LEU A 85 5.60 11.21 2.77
CA LEU A 85 6.32 10.64 1.65
C LEU A 85 7.69 10.17 2.15
N SER A 86 7.98 8.92 1.85
CA SER A 86 9.17 8.21 2.29
C SER A 86 9.91 7.57 1.13
N ARG A 87 11.24 7.49 1.23
CA ARG A 87 12.07 6.71 0.31
C ARG A 87 12.50 5.43 1.02
N GLN A 88 12.44 4.28 0.35
CA GLN A 88 12.64 2.95 0.96
C GLN A 88 13.92 2.84 1.82
N ASP A 89 15.01 3.46 1.39
CA ASP A 89 16.33 3.42 2.04
C ASP A 89 16.59 4.55 3.05
N VAL A 90 15.72 5.57 3.10
CA VAL A 90 15.89 6.75 3.98
C VAL A 90 14.81 6.84 5.06
N GLY A 91 13.61 6.36 4.77
CA GLY A 91 12.42 6.57 5.58
C GLY A 91 11.66 7.84 5.17
N GLU A 92 10.84 8.37 6.08
CA GLU A 92 10.05 9.58 5.86
C GLU A 92 10.96 10.80 5.66
N VAL A 93 10.75 11.52 4.57
CA VAL A 93 11.56 12.69 4.19
C VAL A 93 10.71 13.93 3.89
N VAL A 94 9.40 13.74 3.73
CA VAL A 94 8.42 14.79 3.49
C VAL A 94 7.15 14.45 4.26
N SER A 95 6.49 15.47 4.79
CA SER A 95 5.15 15.40 5.34
C SER A 95 4.39 16.70 5.12
N GLY A 96 3.07 16.65 5.29
CA GLY A 96 2.24 17.83 5.12
C GLY A 96 0.76 17.51 5.20
N THR A 97 -0.04 18.43 4.66
CA THR A 97 -1.50 18.31 4.62
C THR A 97 -2.01 18.36 3.19
N PHE A 98 -3.09 17.63 2.95
CA PHE A 98 -3.75 17.54 1.67
C PHE A 98 -5.27 17.64 1.84
N GLU A 99 -5.93 18.01 0.76
CA GLU A 99 -7.38 17.98 0.64
C GLU A 99 -7.74 17.30 -0.69
N ALA A 100 -8.51 16.22 -0.61
CA ALA A 100 -9.01 15.50 -1.76
C ALA A 100 -10.52 15.76 -1.93
N GLY A 101 -10.88 16.35 -3.06
CA GLY A 101 -12.26 16.39 -3.56
C GLY A 101 -12.57 15.21 -4.49
N GLU A 102 -13.69 15.28 -5.20
CA GLU A 102 -14.15 14.22 -6.11
C GLU A 102 -13.18 13.95 -7.27
N ALA A 103 -12.53 14.99 -7.80
CA ALA A 103 -11.61 14.89 -8.94
C ALA A 103 -10.28 15.64 -8.75
N THR A 104 -10.13 16.38 -7.65
CA THR A 104 -8.99 17.25 -7.39
C THR A 104 -8.32 16.91 -6.07
N LEU A 105 -6.99 16.88 -6.06
CA LEU A 105 -6.14 16.68 -4.89
C LEU A 105 -5.27 17.93 -4.76
N SER A 106 -5.34 18.60 -3.61
CA SER A 106 -4.51 19.77 -3.31
C SER A 106 -3.58 19.46 -2.13
N PHE A 107 -2.28 19.71 -2.30
CA PHE A 107 -1.32 19.74 -1.21
C PHE A 107 -1.24 21.17 -0.68
N ASN A 108 -1.69 21.35 0.55
CA ASN A 108 -1.80 22.66 1.21
C ASN A 108 -0.56 22.97 2.05
N GLU A 109 0.11 21.93 2.54
CA GLU A 109 1.41 22.03 3.20
C GLU A 109 2.33 20.97 2.61
N TRP A 110 3.59 21.34 2.38
CA TRP A 110 4.63 20.42 1.95
C TRP A 110 5.92 20.80 2.66
N SER A 111 6.34 20.00 3.62
CA SER A 111 7.56 20.21 4.39
C SER A 111 8.48 19.01 4.26
N GLY A 112 9.77 19.25 4.01
CA GLY A 112 10.75 18.17 3.87
C GLY A 112 11.98 18.55 3.07
N ILE A 113 12.83 17.56 2.82
CA ILE A 113 14.11 17.75 2.11
C ILE A 113 14.01 17.56 0.60
N VAL A 114 12.84 17.14 0.10
CA VAL A 114 12.55 16.94 -1.32
C VAL A 114 11.26 17.66 -1.68
N GLY A 115 11.23 18.30 -2.84
CA GLY A 115 10.11 19.14 -3.24
C GLY A 115 10.23 20.56 -2.69
N CYS A 116 9.48 21.46 -3.31
CA CYS A 116 9.46 22.87 -3.01
C CYS A 116 8.44 23.08 -1.89
N GLU A 117 8.89 23.74 -0.83
CA GLU A 117 8.08 23.98 0.35
C GLU A 117 6.77 24.69 0.00
N ILE A 118 5.67 24.22 0.59
CA ILE A 118 4.39 24.93 0.62
C ILE A 118 4.12 25.25 2.08
N ALA A 119 4.21 26.53 2.43
CA ALA A 119 3.87 27.00 3.76
C ALA A 119 2.34 27.04 3.92
N GLY A 120 1.81 26.45 4.99
CA GLY A 120 0.36 26.32 5.21
C GLY A 120 -0.40 27.64 5.24
N ASP A 121 0.25 28.70 5.74
CA ASP A 121 -0.31 30.05 5.74
C ASP A 121 0.32 30.90 4.63
N GLY A 122 -0.23 30.81 3.41
CA GLY A 122 0.09 31.71 2.30
C GLY A 122 0.98 31.14 1.19
N GLY A 123 1.33 29.86 1.25
CA GLY A 123 1.84 29.13 0.10
C GLY A 123 0.77 28.92 -0.96
N GLU A 124 1.14 28.96 -2.24
CA GLU A 124 0.25 28.54 -3.32
C GLU A 124 0.17 27.00 -3.29
N PRO A 125 -1.02 26.41 -3.13
CA PRO A 125 -1.17 24.97 -3.03
C PRO A 125 -0.80 24.30 -4.37
N ALA A 126 -0.27 23.08 -4.30
CA ALA A 126 -0.07 22.26 -5.47
C ALA A 126 -1.31 21.41 -5.74
N THR A 127 -1.95 21.59 -6.89
CA THR A 127 -3.21 20.95 -7.22
C THR A 127 -3.06 20.01 -8.41
N TYR A 128 -3.69 18.84 -8.28
CA TYR A 128 -3.68 17.75 -9.24
C TYR A 128 -5.10 17.30 -9.54
N ALA A 129 -5.36 16.90 -10.78
CA ALA A 129 -6.46 15.99 -11.05
C ALA A 129 -6.01 14.60 -10.60
N TRP A 130 -6.86 13.90 -9.86
CA TRP A 130 -6.54 12.55 -9.42
C TRP A 130 -7.60 11.56 -9.89
N ARG A 131 -7.15 10.34 -10.16
CA ARG A 131 -8.01 9.19 -10.40
C ARG A 131 -7.37 7.98 -9.77
N GLN A 132 -8.16 7.24 -9.00
CA GLN A 132 -7.79 5.92 -8.54
C GLN A 132 -8.59 4.88 -9.33
N THR A 133 -7.91 3.88 -9.87
CA THR A 133 -8.53 2.73 -10.51
C THR A 133 -7.85 1.50 -9.92
N ASP A 134 -8.64 0.68 -9.23
CA ASP A 134 -8.15 -0.41 -8.39
C ASP A 134 -7.11 0.12 -7.37
N ASP A 135 -5.90 -0.44 -7.41
CA ASP A 135 -4.79 -0.02 -6.57
C ASP A 135 -3.89 1.05 -7.21
N THR A 136 -4.24 1.56 -8.38
CA THR A 136 -3.40 2.52 -9.10
C THR A 136 -3.91 3.94 -8.95
N LEU A 137 -3.08 4.82 -8.41
CA LEU A 137 -3.32 6.25 -8.32
C LEU A 137 -2.60 6.99 -9.45
N THR A 138 -3.35 7.69 -10.29
CA THR A 138 -2.79 8.59 -11.31
C THR A 138 -3.01 10.03 -10.88
N LEU A 139 -1.95 10.82 -10.85
CA LEU A 139 -1.99 12.26 -10.59
C LEU A 139 -1.58 13.03 -11.85
N THR A 140 -2.43 13.95 -12.30
CA THR A 140 -2.14 14.84 -13.43
C THR A 140 -2.06 16.28 -12.91
N PRO A 141 -0.96 17.00 -13.14
CA PRO A 141 -0.79 18.32 -12.57
C PRO A 141 -1.78 19.34 -13.17
N ILE A 142 -2.42 20.12 -12.30
CA ILE A 142 -3.24 21.28 -12.70
C ILE A 142 -2.46 22.57 -12.39
N ILE A 143 -2.01 22.71 -11.14
CA ILE A 143 -1.19 23.83 -10.66
C ILE A 143 -0.05 23.23 -9.84
N ASP A 144 1.14 23.19 -10.41
CA ASP A 144 2.37 22.92 -9.67
C ASP A 144 3.58 23.35 -10.51
N ALA A 145 4.47 24.14 -9.94
CA ALA A 145 5.71 24.58 -10.58
C ALA A 145 6.93 23.81 -10.09
N CYS A 146 6.78 22.97 -9.07
CA CYS A 146 7.90 22.30 -8.44
C CYS A 146 8.33 21.06 -9.22
N THR A 147 9.51 21.11 -9.84
CA THR A 147 9.97 20.05 -10.74
C THR A 147 10.23 18.73 -10.01
N GLU A 148 10.77 18.77 -8.79
CA GLU A 148 11.01 17.58 -7.95
C GLU A 148 9.69 16.88 -7.60
N ARG A 149 8.67 17.65 -7.20
CA ARG A 149 7.36 17.12 -6.83
C ARG A 149 6.62 16.56 -8.05
N LEU A 150 6.66 17.28 -9.17
CA LEU A 150 6.13 16.79 -10.45
C LEU A 150 6.80 15.47 -10.87
N THR A 151 8.13 15.36 -10.72
CA THR A 151 8.88 14.15 -11.04
C THR A 151 8.39 12.96 -10.19
N LEU A 152 8.20 13.16 -8.89
CA LEU A 152 7.76 12.11 -7.97
C LEU A 152 6.30 11.70 -8.20
N LEU A 153 5.41 12.66 -8.42
CA LEU A 153 3.96 12.43 -8.36
C LEU A 153 3.32 12.16 -9.73
N THR A 154 3.96 12.57 -10.83
CA THR A 154 3.30 12.60 -12.16
C THR A 154 4.01 11.85 -13.27
N THR A 155 5.29 11.48 -13.08
CA THR A 155 6.04 10.79 -14.15
C THR A 155 5.49 9.40 -14.43
N ARG A 156 4.91 8.76 -13.41
CA ARG A 156 4.30 7.43 -13.47
C ARG A 156 3.03 7.41 -12.63
N SER A 157 2.15 6.45 -12.91
CA SER A 157 1.09 6.14 -11.96
C SER A 157 1.68 5.46 -10.73
N LEU A 158 1.12 5.75 -9.56
CA LEU A 158 1.56 5.19 -8.30
C LEU A 158 0.76 3.90 -8.04
N GLY A 159 1.44 2.76 -7.97
CA GLY A 159 0.81 1.47 -7.67
C GLY A 159 0.59 1.31 -6.17
N GLY A 160 -0.45 0.59 -5.77
CA GLY A 160 -0.75 0.36 -4.35
C GLY A 160 0.43 -0.30 -3.64
N PHE A 161 0.64 0.01 -2.37
CA PHE A 161 1.64 -0.66 -1.56
C PHE A 161 1.07 -1.94 -0.98
N GLU A 162 1.80 -3.04 -1.12
CA GLU A 162 1.51 -4.27 -0.41
C GLU A 162 2.59 -4.52 0.64
N ALA A 163 2.18 -4.47 1.92
CA ALA A 163 3.08 -4.79 3.02
C ALA A 163 3.50 -6.25 2.96
N CYS A 164 4.70 -6.58 3.46
CA CYS A 164 5.14 -7.96 3.56
C CYS A 164 4.33 -8.73 4.62
N ALA A 165 3.24 -9.35 4.18
CA ALA A 165 2.41 -10.23 5.01
C ALA A 165 2.97 -11.65 5.08
N THR A 166 3.91 -12.00 4.19
CA THR A 166 4.50 -13.33 4.07
C THR A 166 5.20 -13.75 5.35
N ALA A 167 4.82 -14.93 5.85
CA ALA A 167 5.47 -15.53 7.00
C ALA A 167 6.92 -15.89 6.65
N PRO A 168 7.89 -15.63 7.55
CA PRO A 168 9.28 -15.96 7.30
C PRO A 168 9.46 -17.49 7.16
N ARG A 169 10.18 -17.92 6.13
CA ARG A 169 10.60 -19.33 5.99
C ARG A 169 11.83 -19.59 6.88
N PRO A 170 11.79 -20.56 7.82
CA PRO A 170 12.92 -20.82 8.72
C PRO A 170 14.15 -21.32 7.95
N LEU A 171 15.32 -20.72 8.23
CA LEU A 171 16.60 -21.09 7.60
C LEU A 171 17.09 -22.49 8.01
N SER A 172 16.59 -23.02 9.14
CA SER A 172 16.95 -24.31 9.70
C SER A 172 16.20 -25.49 9.09
N GLU A 173 15.14 -25.23 8.31
CA GLU A 173 14.50 -26.26 7.50
C GLU A 173 15.35 -26.50 6.25
N GLY A 174 16.49 -27.16 6.43
CA GLY A 174 17.08 -27.92 5.34
C GLY A 174 16.06 -28.96 4.89
N PHE A 175 15.68 -28.90 3.61
CA PHE A 175 14.63 -29.66 2.95
C PHE A 175 14.64 -31.16 3.28
N GLY A 176 13.95 -31.50 4.37
CA GLY A 176 13.71 -32.85 4.83
C GLY A 176 12.23 -33.02 5.09
N SER A 177 11.45 -33.24 4.04
CA SER A 177 10.22 -34.04 4.01
C SER A 177 9.27 -34.03 5.22
N ASP A 178 9.01 -32.90 5.87
CA ASP A 178 7.95 -32.80 6.88
C ASP A 178 7.22 -31.46 6.72
N LEU A 179 6.30 -31.42 5.75
CA LEU A 179 5.22 -30.43 5.74
C LEU A 179 4.38 -30.64 7.00
N VAL A 180 4.63 -29.83 8.03
CA VAL A 180 3.67 -29.67 9.13
C VAL A 180 2.47 -28.91 8.55
N LEU A 181 1.44 -29.67 8.19
CA LEU A 181 0.11 -29.16 7.83
C LEU A 181 -0.35 -28.14 8.88
N ALA A 182 -0.36 -26.86 8.49
CA ALA A 182 -1.07 -25.85 9.24
C ALA A 182 -2.57 -26.17 9.20
N THR A 183 -3.16 -26.37 10.38
CA THR A 183 -4.61 -26.54 10.58
C THR A 183 -5.38 -25.40 9.88
N PRO A 184 -6.45 -25.70 9.12
CA PRO A 184 -7.20 -24.67 8.40
C PRO A 184 -7.90 -23.72 9.38
N VAL A 185 -7.69 -22.42 9.16
CA VAL A 185 -8.52 -21.37 9.77
C VAL A 185 -9.78 -21.22 8.93
N ALA A 186 -10.90 -21.59 9.55
CA ALA A 186 -12.30 -21.21 9.30
C ALA A 186 -12.80 -21.09 7.84
N GLU A 187 -13.76 -21.97 7.52
CA GLU A 187 -14.71 -21.88 6.41
C GLU A 187 -15.29 -20.47 6.23
N VAL A 188 -15.00 -19.85 5.09
CA VAL A 188 -15.92 -18.89 4.46
C VAL A 188 -16.68 -19.65 3.39
N THR A 189 -18.01 -19.62 3.50
CA THR A 189 -18.93 -20.29 2.59
C THR A 189 -18.79 -19.72 1.18
N PRO A 190 -18.62 -20.55 0.12
CA PRO A 190 -18.60 -20.05 -1.24
C PRO A 190 -20.03 -19.70 -1.66
N VAL A 191 -20.24 -18.42 -2.02
CA VAL A 191 -21.41 -18.00 -2.78
C VAL A 191 -21.22 -18.53 -4.20
N THR A 192 -22.10 -19.45 -4.57
CA THR A 192 -22.24 -19.97 -5.93
C THR A 192 -22.69 -18.89 -6.89
N GLY A 193 -21.96 -18.71 -7.99
CA GLY A 193 -22.51 -18.08 -9.18
C GLY A 193 -21.47 -17.60 -10.18
N VAL A 194 -21.13 -18.45 -11.16
CA VAL A 194 -21.32 -18.25 -12.61
C VAL A 194 -20.29 -19.12 -13.35
N ALA A 195 -20.78 -20.01 -14.18
CA ALA A 195 -19.99 -20.82 -15.09
C ALA A 195 -19.60 -20.03 -16.35
N ALA A 196 -18.43 -20.40 -16.89
CA ALA A 196 -18.01 -20.31 -18.28
C ALA A 196 -17.56 -18.95 -18.83
N GLN A 197 -16.24 -18.71 -18.73
CA GLN A 197 -15.42 -18.30 -19.88
C GLN A 197 -13.96 -18.76 -19.67
N GLU A 198 -13.76 -20.08 -19.65
CA GLU A 198 -12.46 -20.74 -19.43
C GLU A 198 -11.45 -20.31 -20.51
N GLY A 199 -10.36 -19.68 -20.08
CA GLY A 199 -9.22 -19.28 -20.92
C GLY A 199 -8.95 -17.77 -20.97
N LEU A 200 -9.89 -16.91 -20.58
CA LEU A 200 -9.65 -15.46 -20.44
C LEU A 200 -9.82 -14.96 -19.01
N SER A 201 -10.62 -15.64 -18.17
CA SER A 201 -10.76 -15.29 -16.75
C SER A 201 -9.54 -15.71 -15.92
N GLU A 202 -9.02 -16.92 -16.12
CA GLU A 202 -7.82 -17.41 -15.39
C GLU A 202 -6.58 -16.56 -15.69
N GLY A 203 -6.47 -16.00 -16.89
CA GLY A 203 -5.38 -15.08 -17.26
C GLY A 203 -5.50 -13.72 -16.57
N ALA A 204 -6.72 -13.18 -16.44
CA ALA A 204 -6.96 -11.94 -15.69
C ALA A 204 -6.69 -12.15 -14.19
N ASP A 205 -7.10 -13.30 -13.64
CA ASP A 205 -6.83 -13.68 -12.25
C ASP A 205 -5.32 -13.87 -11.99
N ALA A 206 -4.60 -14.47 -12.95
CA ALA A 206 -3.14 -14.62 -12.87
C ALA A 206 -2.40 -13.28 -13.00
N GLU A 207 -2.88 -12.35 -13.85
CA GLU A 207 -2.30 -11.01 -13.96
C GLU A 207 -2.37 -10.24 -12.65
N GLU A 208 -3.56 -10.19 -12.03
CA GLU A 208 -3.74 -9.51 -10.75
C GLU A 208 -2.92 -10.16 -9.63
N ALA A 209 -2.91 -11.50 -9.57
CA ALA A 209 -2.16 -12.23 -8.57
C ALA A 209 -0.64 -12.05 -8.75
N ILE A 210 -0.13 -12.04 -9.98
CA ILE A 210 1.29 -11.77 -10.25
C ILE A 210 1.64 -10.32 -9.92
N ASP A 211 0.79 -9.34 -10.24
CA ASP A 211 1.03 -7.95 -9.87
C ASP A 211 1.03 -7.76 -8.34
N SER A 212 0.15 -8.45 -7.61
CA SER A 212 0.21 -8.53 -6.15
C SER A 212 1.51 -9.16 -5.66
N LEU A 213 1.94 -10.30 -6.23
CA LEU A 213 3.22 -10.93 -5.89
C LEU A 213 4.42 -9.99 -6.09
N LEU A 214 4.49 -9.25 -7.20
CA LEU A 214 5.56 -8.28 -7.45
C LEU A 214 5.56 -7.14 -6.42
N ARG A 215 4.38 -6.64 -6.04
CA ARG A 215 4.24 -5.63 -4.99
C ARG A 215 4.64 -6.17 -3.62
N GLN A 216 4.21 -7.38 -3.28
CA GLN A 216 4.59 -8.07 -2.06
C GLN A 216 6.11 -8.32 -2.00
N ALA A 217 6.74 -8.61 -3.14
CA ALA A 217 8.19 -8.73 -3.25
C ALA A 217 8.91 -7.43 -2.91
N ASN A 218 8.42 -6.29 -3.40
CA ASN A 218 8.95 -4.96 -3.04
C ASN A 218 8.82 -4.71 -1.53
N GLY A 219 7.65 -5.03 -0.95
CA GLY A 219 7.39 -4.93 0.48
C GLY A 219 8.30 -5.82 1.32
N CYS A 220 8.46 -7.10 0.94
CA CYS A 220 9.32 -8.05 1.64
C CYS A 220 10.80 -7.70 1.50
N TRP A 221 11.22 -7.17 0.36
CA TRP A 221 12.57 -6.65 0.21
C TRP A 221 12.87 -5.51 1.19
N ALA A 222 11.94 -4.56 1.32
CA ALA A 222 12.07 -3.42 2.21
C ALA A 222 12.28 -3.79 3.69
N THR A 223 11.87 -4.98 4.11
CA THR A 223 12.05 -5.45 5.50
C THR A 223 13.51 -5.75 5.84
N GLY A 224 14.37 -5.97 4.84
CA GLY A 224 15.74 -6.44 5.05
C GLY A 224 15.82 -7.86 5.64
N ASP A 225 14.73 -8.63 5.60
CA ASP A 225 14.63 -10.00 6.08
C ASP A 225 14.59 -11.00 4.91
N PRO A 226 15.71 -11.70 4.61
CA PRO A 226 15.78 -12.69 3.54
C PRO A 226 14.72 -13.78 3.65
N THR A 227 14.33 -14.17 4.86
CA THR A 227 13.42 -15.30 5.08
C THR A 227 12.01 -15.02 4.58
N ARG A 228 11.61 -13.75 4.57
CA ARG A 228 10.31 -13.30 4.05
C ARG A 228 10.33 -13.19 2.54
N PHE A 229 11.41 -12.65 1.97
CA PHE A 229 11.56 -12.54 0.53
C PHE A 229 11.69 -13.92 -0.14
N LEU A 230 12.46 -14.83 0.46
CA LEU A 230 12.63 -16.19 -0.05
C LEU A 230 11.36 -17.04 0.07
N ALA A 231 10.44 -16.70 0.98
CA ALA A 231 9.15 -17.36 1.05
C ALA A 231 8.25 -17.10 -0.18
N LEU A 232 8.58 -16.10 -1.01
CA LEU A 232 7.87 -15.80 -2.26
C LEU A 232 8.34 -16.62 -3.47
N HIS A 233 9.33 -17.49 -3.29
CA HIS A 233 9.92 -18.26 -4.38
C HIS A 233 9.46 -19.71 -4.34
N SER A 234 9.34 -20.32 -5.51
CA SER A 234 8.97 -21.73 -5.69
C SER A 234 9.96 -22.66 -4.98
N LEU A 235 9.51 -23.86 -4.64
CA LEU A 235 10.41 -24.88 -4.06
C LEU A 235 11.60 -25.17 -4.96
N ARG A 236 11.38 -25.18 -6.28
CA ARG A 236 12.44 -25.36 -7.30
C ARG A 236 13.55 -24.33 -7.15
N VAL A 237 13.21 -23.05 -7.04
CA VAL A 237 14.21 -21.98 -6.88
C VAL A 237 14.98 -22.15 -5.57
N ILE A 238 14.31 -22.54 -4.49
CA ILE A 238 15.00 -22.73 -3.21
C ILE A 238 15.96 -23.95 -3.26
N ASP A 239 15.59 -25.02 -3.96
CA ASP A 239 16.46 -26.17 -4.20
C ASP A 239 17.70 -25.77 -5.02
N GLU A 240 17.52 -24.94 -6.06
CA GLU A 240 18.62 -24.41 -6.87
C GLU A 240 19.60 -23.56 -6.05
N ILE A 241 19.09 -22.68 -5.18
CA ILE A 241 19.94 -21.89 -4.26
C ILE A 241 20.74 -22.82 -3.34
N SER A 242 20.09 -23.85 -2.80
CA SER A 242 20.71 -24.81 -1.88
C SER A 242 21.78 -25.67 -2.55
N PHE A 243 21.69 -25.86 -3.87
CA PHE A 243 22.72 -26.55 -4.66
C PHE A 243 24.02 -25.74 -4.76
N VAL A 244 23.94 -24.41 -4.79
CA VAL A 244 25.11 -23.52 -4.91
C VAL A 244 25.91 -23.44 -3.60
N GLY A 245 25.25 -23.60 -2.45
CA GLY A 245 25.92 -23.61 -1.15
C GLY A 245 24.95 -23.62 0.03
N PRO A 246 25.46 -23.47 1.26
CA PRO A 246 24.63 -23.45 2.46
C PRO A 246 23.61 -22.31 2.41
N PHE A 247 22.33 -22.63 2.62
CA PHE A 247 21.23 -21.67 2.53
C PHE A 247 21.38 -20.48 3.51
N GLU A 248 21.89 -20.72 4.73
CA GLU A 248 22.17 -19.67 5.71
C GLU A 248 23.19 -18.66 5.20
N GLU A 249 24.22 -19.14 4.48
CA GLU A 249 25.26 -18.28 3.92
C GLU A 249 24.71 -17.45 2.77
N PHE A 250 23.86 -18.06 1.92
CA PHE A 250 23.13 -17.32 0.89
C PHE A 250 22.22 -16.25 1.50
N ALA A 251 21.42 -16.59 2.51
CA ALA A 251 20.54 -15.63 3.20
C ALA A 251 21.34 -14.48 3.84
N ARG A 252 22.52 -14.77 4.42
CA ARG A 252 23.44 -13.74 4.95
C ARG A 252 23.93 -12.80 3.85
N GLN A 253 24.31 -13.33 2.69
CA GLN A 253 24.71 -12.52 1.55
C GLN A 253 23.54 -11.70 0.99
N LEU A 254 22.37 -12.32 0.82
CA LEU A 254 21.16 -11.66 0.36
C LEU A 254 20.80 -10.49 1.28
N ARG A 255 20.91 -10.64 2.60
CA ARG A 255 20.69 -9.55 3.55
C ARG A 255 21.57 -8.33 3.29
N LEU A 256 22.82 -8.53 2.86
CA LEU A 256 23.71 -7.42 2.49
C LEU A 256 23.24 -6.75 1.20
N PHE A 257 22.75 -7.52 0.23
CA PHE A 257 22.15 -6.98 -0.99
C PHE A 257 20.85 -6.22 -0.72
N MET A 258 20.05 -6.66 0.26
CA MET A 258 18.79 -6.01 0.64
C MET A 258 18.94 -4.62 1.24
N ALA A 259 20.17 -4.17 1.51
CA ALA A 259 20.45 -2.76 1.80
C ALA A 259 20.32 -1.87 0.55
N THR A 260 20.33 -2.46 -0.65
CA THR A 260 20.15 -1.75 -1.91
C THR A 260 18.66 -1.70 -2.25
N PRO A 261 18.10 -0.54 -2.65
CA PRO A 261 16.72 -0.46 -3.10
C PRO A 261 16.43 -1.46 -4.23
N LEU A 262 15.30 -2.15 -4.16
CA LEU A 262 14.82 -3.06 -5.18
C LEU A 262 13.37 -2.74 -5.53
N ALA A 263 13.07 -2.71 -6.81
CA ALA A 263 11.71 -2.65 -7.31
C ALA A 263 11.49 -3.65 -8.45
N PHE A 264 10.33 -4.30 -8.43
CA PHE A 264 9.78 -5.10 -9.51
C PHE A 264 8.58 -4.37 -10.10
N GLU A 265 8.62 -4.10 -11.41
CA GLU A 265 7.53 -3.47 -12.16
C GLU A 265 7.26 -4.30 -13.42
N ARG A 266 6.05 -4.83 -13.59
CA ARG A 266 5.68 -5.57 -14.80
C ARG A 266 5.58 -4.61 -15.99
N ILE A 267 6.25 -4.94 -17.10
CA ILE A 267 6.32 -4.11 -18.31
C ILE A 267 5.70 -4.76 -19.55
N GLY A 268 5.01 -5.90 -19.38
CA GLY A 268 4.35 -6.63 -20.44
C GLY A 268 3.19 -7.50 -19.93
N PRO A 269 2.40 -8.11 -20.83
CA PRO A 269 1.34 -9.02 -20.43
C PRO A 269 1.90 -10.26 -19.74
N VAL A 270 1.08 -10.89 -18.90
CA VAL A 270 1.38 -12.23 -18.38
C VAL A 270 1.05 -13.25 -19.47
N ASN A 271 1.97 -14.17 -19.70
CA ASN A 271 1.82 -15.24 -20.68
C ASN A 271 1.75 -16.56 -19.93
N LEU A 272 0.55 -17.16 -19.89
CA LEU A 272 0.36 -18.50 -19.35
C LEU A 272 1.02 -19.53 -20.28
N ILE A 273 1.83 -20.43 -19.71
CA ILE A 273 2.40 -21.59 -20.40
C ILE A 273 1.41 -22.75 -20.27
N ASP A 274 0.95 -22.97 -19.03
CA ASP A 274 -0.06 -23.93 -18.62
C ASP A 274 -0.77 -23.39 -17.35
N PRO A 275 -1.77 -24.08 -16.77
CA PRO A 275 -2.51 -23.56 -15.59
C PRO A 275 -1.62 -23.25 -14.38
N ASP A 276 -0.47 -23.90 -14.27
CA ASP A 276 0.41 -23.81 -13.10
C ASP A 276 1.69 -23.00 -13.39
N HIS A 277 1.90 -22.54 -14.63
CA HIS A 277 3.12 -21.82 -15.01
C HIS A 277 2.83 -20.62 -15.91
N ALA A 278 3.48 -19.51 -15.61
CA ALA A 278 3.36 -18.26 -16.36
C ALA A 278 4.71 -17.58 -16.50
N TRP A 279 4.81 -16.62 -17.42
CA TRP A 279 5.96 -15.72 -17.48
C TRP A 279 5.54 -14.31 -17.88
N ALA A 280 6.30 -13.32 -17.41
CA ALA A 280 6.13 -11.93 -17.82
C ALA A 280 7.47 -11.22 -17.95
N TYR A 281 7.50 -10.12 -18.71
CA TYR A 281 8.61 -9.20 -18.64
C TYR A 281 8.43 -8.28 -17.44
N VAL A 282 9.43 -8.29 -16.55
CA VAL A 282 9.49 -7.47 -15.36
C VAL A 282 10.74 -6.61 -15.44
N GLU A 283 10.58 -5.31 -15.28
CA GLU A 283 11.71 -4.44 -15.05
C GLU A 283 12.15 -4.59 -13.59
N VAL A 284 13.32 -5.20 -13.41
CA VAL A 284 13.96 -5.35 -12.10
C VAL A 284 14.92 -4.19 -11.92
N ARG A 285 14.72 -3.40 -10.87
CA ARG A 285 15.55 -2.24 -10.56
C ARG A 285 16.31 -2.47 -9.26
N LEU A 286 17.62 -2.70 -9.35
CA LEU A 286 18.48 -2.82 -8.17
C LEU A 286 19.39 -1.60 -8.10
N GLY A 287 19.12 -0.71 -7.14
CA GLY A 287 19.76 0.60 -7.07
C GLY A 287 19.34 1.49 -8.23
N GLU A 288 20.29 1.91 -9.07
CA GLU A 288 20.03 2.78 -10.22
C GLU A 288 19.87 2.04 -11.55
N ASP A 289 20.20 0.74 -11.57
CA ASP A 289 20.19 -0.08 -12.79
C ASP A 289 18.81 -0.71 -12.98
N ALA A 290 18.12 -0.31 -14.06
CA ALA A 290 16.89 -0.93 -14.51
C ALA A 290 17.18 -1.96 -15.59
N LEU A 291 16.83 -3.21 -15.34
CA LEU A 291 17.06 -4.32 -16.26
C LEU A 291 15.73 -5.02 -16.54
N PRO A 292 15.22 -4.98 -17.79
CA PRO A 292 14.09 -5.82 -18.17
C PRO A 292 14.55 -7.28 -18.15
N GLN A 293 13.87 -8.10 -17.36
CA GLN A 293 14.11 -9.53 -17.26
C GLN A 293 12.84 -10.30 -17.59
N ARG A 294 12.99 -11.48 -18.20
CA ARG A 294 11.92 -12.47 -18.20
C ARG A 294 11.90 -13.10 -16.81
N VAL A 295 10.76 -13.04 -16.15
CA VAL A 295 10.52 -13.69 -14.86
C VAL A 295 9.47 -14.77 -15.09
N ASP A 296 9.82 -16.00 -14.74
CA ASP A 296 8.91 -17.13 -14.74
C ASP A 296 8.26 -17.27 -13.34
N PHE A 297 7.00 -17.70 -13.33
CA PHE A 297 6.16 -17.86 -12.14
C PHE A 297 5.55 -19.26 -12.14
N ALA A 298 5.39 -19.83 -10.95
CA ALA A 298 4.73 -21.12 -10.75
C ALA A 298 3.59 -20.97 -9.73
N PHE A 299 2.49 -21.69 -9.95
CA PHE A 299 1.37 -21.76 -9.02
C PHE A 299 1.56 -22.98 -8.11
N GLU A 300 1.87 -22.74 -6.84
CA GLU A 300 2.12 -23.78 -5.84
C GLU A 300 1.23 -23.53 -4.61
N ASP A 301 0.59 -24.58 -4.10
CA ASP A 301 -0.23 -24.53 -2.88
C ASP A 301 -1.28 -23.40 -2.84
N GLY A 302 -1.83 -23.04 -4.00
CA GLY A 302 -2.88 -22.03 -4.13
C GLY A 302 -2.37 -20.58 -4.28
N ALA A 303 -1.07 -20.38 -4.48
CA ALA A 303 -0.48 -19.05 -4.70
C ALA A 303 0.52 -19.05 -5.86
N TRP A 304 0.61 -17.93 -6.57
CA TRP A 304 1.69 -17.69 -7.52
C TRP A 304 2.98 -17.32 -6.79
N LEU A 305 4.09 -17.93 -7.20
CA LEU A 305 5.44 -17.74 -6.65
C LEU A 305 6.44 -17.45 -7.76
N PHE A 306 7.57 -16.82 -7.41
CA PHE A 306 8.69 -16.64 -8.33
C PHE A 306 9.34 -17.99 -8.62
N ASP A 307 9.34 -18.39 -9.89
CA ASP A 307 10.04 -19.59 -10.38
C ASP A 307 11.35 -19.23 -11.11
N THR A 308 11.78 -17.98 -10.97
CA THR A 308 13.09 -17.47 -11.37
C THR A 308 13.66 -16.62 -10.25
N PHE A 309 14.92 -16.84 -9.90
CA PHE A 309 15.62 -15.93 -9.01
C PHE A 309 16.28 -14.79 -9.81
N PHE A 310 15.88 -13.55 -9.57
CA PHE A 310 16.27 -12.39 -10.41
C PHE A 310 17.78 -12.10 -10.45
N LEU A 311 18.57 -12.55 -9.46
CA LEU A 311 20.04 -12.44 -9.50
C LEU A 311 20.70 -13.47 -10.44
N PHE A 312 19.96 -14.52 -10.83
CA PHE A 312 20.43 -15.61 -11.68
C PHE A 312 19.67 -15.70 -13.02
N GLY A 313 18.69 -14.83 -13.25
CA GLY A 313 17.88 -14.82 -14.47
C GLY A 313 18.70 -14.48 -15.72
N PRO A 314 18.34 -15.01 -16.90
CA PRO A 314 19.00 -14.64 -18.15
C PRO A 314 18.79 -13.14 -18.42
N THR A 315 19.88 -12.37 -18.49
CA THR A 315 19.87 -10.94 -18.80
C THR A 315 19.54 -10.63 -20.26
N VAL A 316 19.32 -11.67 -21.06
CA VAL A 316 18.97 -11.58 -22.49
C VAL A 316 17.68 -12.36 -22.70
N PRO A 317 16.67 -11.80 -23.37
CA PRO A 317 15.45 -12.53 -23.69
C PRO A 317 15.76 -13.66 -24.68
N THR A 318 16.00 -14.86 -24.18
CA THR A 318 16.02 -16.09 -24.97
C THR A 318 14.61 -16.70 -24.99
N GLY A 319 13.66 -15.95 -25.55
CA GLY A 319 12.35 -16.45 -25.96
C GLY A 319 12.23 -16.40 -27.49
N PRO A 320 11.41 -17.24 -28.13
CA PRO A 320 11.40 -17.37 -29.59
C PRO A 320 10.93 -16.06 -30.24
N LEU A 321 11.87 -15.34 -30.85
CA LEU A 321 11.59 -14.29 -31.82
C LEU A 321 11.11 -14.93 -33.12
N ALA A 322 9.90 -15.47 -33.15
CA ALA A 322 9.08 -15.66 -34.36
C ALA A 322 7.82 -16.45 -34.01
N VAL A 323 6.68 -15.78 -34.00
CA VAL A 323 5.48 -16.40 -34.57
C VAL A 323 5.58 -16.09 -36.06
N GLU A 324 5.97 -17.09 -36.86
CA GLU A 324 5.78 -16.98 -38.31
C GLU A 324 4.28 -16.85 -38.62
N PRO A 325 3.91 -16.03 -39.62
CA PRO A 325 2.52 -15.69 -39.93
C PRO A 325 1.68 -16.87 -40.41
#